data_AF-A0A9X6K941-F1
#
_entry.id   AF-A0A9X6K941-F1
#
_cell.length_a   1.000
_cell.length_b   1.000
_cell.length_c   1.000
_cell.angle_alpha   90.00
_cell.angle_beta   90.00
_cell.angle_gamma   90.00
#
_symmetry.space_group_name_H-M   'P 1'
#
loop_
_entity.id
_entity.type
_entity.pdbx_description
1 polymer ?
#
loop_
_entity_poly.entity_id
_entity_poly.type
_entity_poly.pdbx_seq_one_letter_code
_entity_poly.pdbx_strand_id
1 'polypeptide(L)' 'MTEERIKELAIEKTRELFSQLEVNNPSYFMELVKTATNTIVNHHDLSVLGSESFVKELIELDLRKLQGA' A
#
# COMPACT_ATOMS: atom_id res chain seq x y z
N MET A 1 -10.28 9.55 5.37
CA MET A 1 -8.83 9.26 5.18
C MET A 1 -8.24 10.28 4.21
N THR A 2 -6.94 10.57 4.22
CA THR A 2 -6.27 11.37 3.16
C THR A 2 -5.38 10.49 2.29
N GLU A 3 -5.09 10.91 1.07
CA GLU A 3 -4.13 10.22 0.20
C GLU A 3 -2.75 10.09 0.85
N GLU A 4 -2.29 11.14 1.53
CA GLU A 4 -1.02 11.13 2.27
C GLU A 4 -1.02 10.04 3.35
N ARG A 5 -2.12 9.93 4.12
CA ARG A 5 -2.23 8.88 5.15
C ARG A 5 -2.23 7.48 4.52
N ILE A 6 -2.93 7.29 3.40
CA ILE A 6 -2.94 6.00 2.69
C ILE A 6 -1.53 5.63 2.21
N LYS A 7 -0.77 6.61 1.72
CA LYS A 7 0.61 6.40 1.31
C LYS A 7 1.49 5.97 2.49
N GLU A 8 1.34 6.57 3.67
CA GLU A 8 2.05 6.14 4.87
C GLU A 8 1.70 4.70 5.25
N LEU A 9 0.40 4.34 5.23
CA LEU A 9 -0.05 2.98 5.50
C LEU A 9 0.49 1.98 4.45
N ALA A 10 0.60 2.41 3.19
CA ALA A 10 1.19 1.61 2.13
C ALA A 10 2.69 1.39 2.32
N ILE A 11 3.43 2.40 2.80
CA ILE A 11 4.85 2.26 3.16
C ILE A 11 5.00 1.26 4.32
N GLU A 12 4.22 1.41 5.39
CA GLU A 12 4.25 0.49 6.53
C GLU A 12 4.03 -0.96 6.08
N LYS A 13 2.96 -1.22 5.32
CA LYS A 13 2.63 -2.57 4.85
C LYS A 13 3.62 -3.13 3.83
N THR A 14 4.15 -2.30 2.94
CA THR A 14 5.17 -2.74 1.98
C THR A 14 6.46 -3.09 2.71
N ARG A 15 6.85 -2.31 3.73
CA ARG A 15 8.01 -2.63 4.57
C ARG A 15 7.81 -3.90 5.38
N GLU A 16 6.62 -4.14 5.92
CA GLU A 16 6.29 -5.39 6.63
C GLU A 16 6.43 -6.62 5.72
N LEU A 17 5.91 -6.56 4.49
CA LEU A 17 5.87 -7.71 3.56
C LEU A 17 7.15 -7.89 2.72
N PHE A 18 7.86 -6.79 2.46
CA PHE A 18 9.01 -6.76 1.55
C PHE A 18 10.18 -5.94 2.11
N SER A 19 10.48 -6.11 3.40
CA SER A 19 11.55 -5.38 4.10
C SER A 19 12.90 -5.36 3.35
N GLN A 20 13.23 -6.44 2.65
CA GLN A 20 14.48 -6.54 1.88
C GLN A 20 14.51 -5.62 0.65
N LEU A 21 13.35 -5.31 0.05
CA LEU A 21 13.29 -4.46 -1.15
C LEU A 21 13.61 -3.01 -0.83
N GLU A 22 13.29 -2.53 0.38
CA GLU A 22 13.57 -1.15 0.77
C GLU A 22 15.06 -0.81 0.68
N VAL A 23 15.93 -1.77 1.01
CA VAL A 23 17.39 -1.61 0.95
C VAL A 23 17.96 -2.06 -0.40
N ASN A 24 17.51 -3.21 -0.91
CA ASN A 24 18.13 -3.84 -2.08
C ASN A 24 17.61 -3.28 -3.41
N ASN A 25 16.36 -2.82 -3.46
CA ASN A 25 15.70 -2.30 -4.66
C ASN A 25 14.72 -1.16 -4.30
N PRO A 26 15.20 -0.02 -3.78
CA PRO A 26 14.35 1.06 -3.25
C PRO A 26 13.39 1.64 -4.30
N SER A 27 13.77 1.66 -5.57
CA SER A 27 12.89 2.08 -6.67
C SER A 27 11.68 1.16 -6.81
N TYR A 28 11.90 -0.15 -6.81
CA TYR A 28 10.83 -1.15 -6.90
C TYR A 28 9.96 -1.16 -5.63
N PHE A 29 10.57 -0.98 -4.45
CA PHE A 29 9.82 -0.75 -3.21
C PHE A 29 8.84 0.41 -3.35
N MET A 30 9.30 1.56 -3.85
CA MET A 30 8.45 2.74 -4.05
C MET A 30 7.39 2.55 -5.14
N GLU A 31 7.65 1.74 -6.16
CA GLU A 31 6.65 1.35 -7.17
C GLU A 31 5.51 0.53 -6.56
N LEU A 32 5.82 -0.42 -5.67
CA LEU A 32 4.80 -1.20 -4.94
C LEU A 32 3.95 -0.29 -4.05
N VAL A 33 4.58 0.61 -3.30
CA VAL A 33 3.89 1.60 -2.47
C VAL A 33 2.97 2.46 -3.32
N LYS A 34 3.45 2.99 -4.45
CA LYS A 34 2.68 3.83 -5.36
C LYS A 34 1.50 3.07 -5.95
N THR A 35 1.72 1.82 -6.37
CA THR A 35 0.67 0.97 -6.96
C THR A 35 -0.42 0.68 -5.95
N ALA A 36 -0.07 0.28 -4.73
CA ALA A 36 -1.03 0.04 -3.66
C ALA A 36 -1.80 1.32 -3.29
N THR A 37 -1.11 2.44 -3.12
CA THR A 37 -1.72 3.75 -2.82
C THR A 37 -2.73 4.15 -3.90
N ASN A 38 -2.32 4.12 -5.17
CA ASN A 38 -3.19 4.48 -6.29
C ASN A 38 -4.40 3.56 -6.41
N THR A 39 -4.24 2.26 -6.13
CA THR A 39 -5.34 1.32 -6.18
C THR A 39 -6.42 1.68 -5.16
N ILE A 40 -6.02 2.05 -3.93
CA ILE A 40 -6.98 2.48 -2.91
C ILE A 40 -7.64 3.80 -3.29
N VAL A 41 -6.84 4.81 -3.66
CA VAL A 41 -7.34 6.17 -3.95
C VAL A 41 -8.26 6.20 -5.17
N ASN A 42 -8.00 5.36 -6.18
CA ASN A 42 -8.79 5.34 -7.41
C ASN A 42 -10.06 4.48 -7.31
N HIS A 43 -10.08 3.43 -6.49
CA HIS A 43 -11.22 2.52 -6.38
C HIS A 43 -12.16 2.83 -5.21
N HIS A 44 -11.74 3.67 -4.27
CA HIS A 44 -12.52 3.98 -3.08
C HIS A 44 -12.62 5.49 -2.86
N ASP A 45 -13.81 5.94 -2.46
CA ASP A 45 -13.98 7.29 -1.94
C ASP A 45 -13.27 7.39 -0.57
N LEU A 46 -12.33 8.32 -0.46
CA LEU A 46 -11.51 8.49 0.75
C LEU A 46 -12.33 8.90 1.98
N SER A 47 -13.53 9.45 1.76
CA SER A 47 -14.48 9.81 2.82
C SER A 47 -15.20 8.60 3.43
N VAL A 48 -15.29 7.47 2.69
CA VAL A 48 -15.93 6.24 3.16
C VAL A 48 -14.93 5.18 3.64
N LEU A 49 -13.63 5.41 3.46
CA LEU A 49 -12.58 4.59 4.05
C LEU A 49 -12.62 4.74 5.58
N GLY A 50 -13.35 3.81 6.21
CA GLY A 50 -13.74 3.90 7.62
C GLY A 50 -12.56 3.93 8.59
N SER A 51 -11.71 2.90 8.58
CA SER A 51 -10.59 2.78 9.53
C SER A 51 -9.27 2.48 8.84
N GLU A 52 -8.17 2.84 9.49
CA GLU A 52 -6.82 2.50 9.02
C GLU A 52 -6.60 0.99 8.92
N SER A 53 -7.17 0.20 9.85
CA SER A 53 -7.11 -1.25 9.81
C SER A 53 -7.71 -1.82 8.52
N PHE A 54 -8.88 -1.32 8.11
CA PHE A 54 -9.51 -1.74 6.86
C PHE A 54 -8.65 -1.36 5.64
N VAL A 55 -8.10 -0.15 5.61
CA VAL A 55 -7.19 0.27 4.53
C VAL A 55 -5.92 -0.59 4.49
N LYS A 56 -5.36 -0.94 5.65
CA LYS A 56 -4.20 -1.83 5.76
C LYS A 56 -4.51 -3.23 5.21
N GLU A 57 -5.70 -3.77 5.45
CA GLU A 57 -6.14 -5.06 4.89
C GLU A 57 -6.25 -5.00 3.35
N LEU A 58 -6.84 -3.94 2.80
CA LEU A 58 -6.92 -3.76 1.35
C LEU A 58 -5.54 -3.65 0.69
N ILE A 59 -4.65 -2.85 1.28
CA ILE A 59 -3.26 -2.71 0.81
C ILE A 59 -2.54 -4.06 0.85
N GLU A 60 -2.67 -4.81 1.94
CA GLU A 60 -2.04 -6.12 2.08
C GLU A 60 -2.55 -7.12 1.02
N LEU A 61 -3.85 -7.11 0.72
CA LEU A 61 -4.42 -7.95 -0.34
C LEU A 61 -3.81 -7.63 -1.71
N ASP A 62 -3.68 -6.35 -2.06
CA ASP A 62 -3.09 -5.96 -3.34
C ASP A 62 -1.59 -6.28 -3.42
N LEU A 63 -0.84 -6.03 -2.35
CA LEU A 63 0.57 -6.39 -2.27
C LEU A 63 0.79 -7.91 -2.40
N ARG A 64 -0.07 -8.74 -1.80
CA ARG A 64 0.01 -10.20 -1.93
C ARG A 64 -0.34 -10.68 -3.35
N LYS A 65 -1.28 -10.03 -4.05
CA LYS A 65 -1.55 -10.33 -5.47
C LYS A 65 -0.32 -10.06 -6.33
N LEU A 66 0.43 -9.00 -6.03
CA LEU A 66 1.67 -8.67 -6.73
C LEU A 66 2.83 -9.65 -6.44
N GLN A 67 2.80 -10.39 -5.32
CA GLN A 67 3.75 -11.49 -5.07
C GLN A 67 3.47 -12.74 -5.89
N GLY A 68 2.21 -12.96 -6.27
CA GLY A 68 1.75 -14.17 -6.96
C GLY A 68 1.59 -14.02 -8.49
N ALA A 69 1.85 -12.83 -9.03
CA ALA A 69 1.82 -12.52 -10.46
C ALA A 69 3.23 -12.57 -11.06
#